data_AF-A0A1B0FKY5-F1
#
_entry.id   AF-A0A1B0FKY5-F1
#
_cell.length_a   1.000
_cell.length_b   1.000
_cell.length_c   1.000
_cell.angle_alpha   90.00
_cell.angle_beta   90.00
_cell.angle_gamma   90.00
#
_symmetry.space_group_name_H-M   'P 1'
#
loop_
_entity.id
_entity.type
_entity.pdbx_description
1 polymer ?
#
loop_
_entity_poly.entity_id
_entity_poly.type
_entity_poly.pdbx_seq_one_letter_code
_entity_poly.pdbx_strand_id
1 'polypeptide(L)'
;MTSKPASAKTSSRPSKKHEESEKLEWTLTVPMPKKYKVSKRTNNLAKPIRRDVAHLTKQFPTEIPRGVLKHRATKRILELSEPKHVANPFPLNVKANPFVVSPGALKYKASKRTKELAEAREYVNNHTRDDPFGISPAALIAKPKQRIIELAKPKNIHFLPSIF
;
A
#
# COMPACT_ATOMS: atom_id res chain seq x y z
N MET A 1 -17.21 52.63 -27.05
CA MET A 1 -16.38 52.53 -25.83
C MET A 1 -15.63 51.20 -25.90
N THR A 2 -14.31 51.23 -26.05
CA THR A 2 -13.49 50.02 -26.25
C THR A 2 -12.98 49.50 -24.90
N SER A 3 -13.43 48.32 -24.49
CA SER A 3 -12.98 47.69 -23.24
C SER A 3 -11.61 47.03 -23.44
N LYS A 4 -10.59 47.51 -22.71
CA LYS A 4 -9.28 46.87 -22.61
C LYS A 4 -9.43 45.43 -22.08
N PRO A 5 -8.76 44.42 -22.67
CA PRO A 5 -8.71 43.11 -22.05
C PRO A 5 -7.85 43.13 -20.78
N ALA A 6 -8.32 42.44 -19.75
CA ALA A 6 -7.65 42.31 -18.46
C ALA A 6 -6.31 41.57 -18.62
N SER A 7 -5.24 42.17 -18.11
CA SER A 7 -3.89 41.57 -18.09
C SER A 7 -3.88 40.36 -17.14
N ALA A 8 -3.51 39.20 -17.67
CA ALA A 8 -3.31 37.99 -16.87
C ALA A 8 -2.11 38.20 -15.94
N LYS A 9 -2.35 38.24 -14.63
CA LYS A 9 -1.29 38.17 -13.62
C LYS A 9 -0.61 36.81 -13.73
N THR A 10 0.52 36.76 -14.43
CA THR A 10 1.44 35.63 -14.37
C THR A 10 1.96 35.54 -12.94
N SER A 11 1.58 34.48 -12.22
CA SER A 11 2.19 34.13 -10.95
C SER A 11 3.68 33.89 -11.20
N SER A 12 4.52 34.84 -10.81
CA SER A 12 5.98 34.69 -10.80
C SER A 12 6.39 33.75 -9.68
N ARG A 13 5.95 32.49 -9.76
CA ARG A 13 6.49 31.46 -8.86
C ARG A 13 7.89 31.13 -9.38
N PRO A 14 8.97 31.48 -8.68
CA PRO A 14 10.29 31.07 -9.11
C PRO A 14 10.31 29.55 -9.12
N SER A 15 10.59 28.95 -10.29
CA SER A 15 10.85 27.52 -10.39
C SER A 15 12.17 27.27 -9.66
N LYS A 16 12.09 26.94 -8.37
CA LYS A 16 13.25 26.50 -7.62
C LYS A 16 13.67 25.16 -8.22
N LYS A 17 14.59 25.21 -9.18
CA LYS A 17 15.30 24.02 -9.63
C LYS A 17 16.02 23.51 -8.39
N HIS A 18 15.56 22.40 -7.85
CA HIS A 18 16.38 21.69 -6.89
C HIS A 18 17.63 21.28 -7.66
N GLU A 19 18.78 21.82 -7.27
CA GLU A 19 20.06 21.22 -7.67
C GLU A 19 19.95 19.74 -7.32
N GLU A 20 20.06 18.91 -8.36
CA GLU A 20 20.04 17.47 -8.22
C GLU A 20 21.30 17.13 -7.44
N SER A 21 21.17 17.04 -6.11
CA SER A 21 22.25 16.60 -5.23
C SER A 21 22.79 15.31 -5.83
N GLU A 22 24.05 15.31 -6.23
CA GLU A 22 24.76 14.13 -6.70
C GLU A 22 24.43 13.02 -5.71
N LYS A 23 23.65 12.02 -6.16
CA LYS A 23 23.31 10.88 -5.34
C LYS A 23 24.61 10.13 -5.16
N LEU A 24 25.35 10.48 -4.11
CA LEU A 24 26.54 9.77 -3.68
C LEU A 24 26.19 8.29 -3.70
N GLU A 25 26.96 7.50 -4.45
CA GLU A 25 26.85 6.05 -4.39
C GLU A 25 26.90 5.66 -2.92
N TRP A 26 26.01 4.76 -2.51
CA TRP A 26 25.96 4.32 -1.13
C TRP A 26 27.31 3.68 -0.80
N THR A 27 28.17 4.40 -0.08
CA THR A 27 29.44 3.87 0.42
C THR A 27 29.29 3.70 1.91
N LEU A 28 29.58 2.52 2.45
CA LEU A 28 29.68 2.34 3.91
C LEU A 28 30.74 3.32 4.43
N THR A 29 30.29 4.35 5.13
CA THR A 29 31.14 5.48 5.55
C THR A 29 32.27 5.06 6.49
N VAL A 30 32.16 3.89 7.12
CA VAL A 30 33.26 3.21 7.81
C VAL A 30 33.00 1.70 7.77
N PRO A 31 33.93 0.84 7.29
CA PRO A 31 33.80 -0.60 7.48
C PRO A 31 33.79 -0.87 8.99
N MET A 32 32.70 -1.48 9.48
CA MET A 32 32.58 -1.82 10.89
C MET A 32 33.82 -2.61 11.33
N PRO A 33 34.56 -2.16 12.37
CA PRO A 33 35.83 -2.76 12.71
C PRO A 33 35.61 -4.24 13.04
N LYS A 34 36.47 -5.12 12.51
CA LYS A 34 36.38 -6.59 12.70
C LYS A 34 36.27 -7.02 14.18
N LYS A 35 36.65 -6.14 15.13
CA LYS A 35 36.65 -6.37 16.58
C LYS A 35 35.52 -5.64 17.32
N TYR A 36 34.51 -5.12 16.63
CA TYR A 36 33.41 -4.41 17.28
C TYR A 36 32.60 -5.36 18.18
N LYS A 37 32.56 -5.06 19.48
CA LYS A 37 31.72 -5.80 20.43
C LYS A 37 30.34 -5.16 20.48
N VAL A 38 29.32 -5.99 20.29
CA VAL A 38 27.90 -5.62 20.38
C VAL A 38 27.61 -5.05 21.77
N SER A 39 26.93 -3.91 21.85
CA SER A 39 26.57 -3.27 23.12
C SER A 39 25.67 -4.18 23.98
N LYS A 40 25.68 -3.97 25.31
CA LYS A 40 24.76 -4.68 26.22
C LYS A 40 23.29 -4.48 25.81
N ARG A 41 22.93 -3.28 25.35
CA ARG A 41 21.57 -2.93 24.89
C ARG A 41 21.18 -3.74 23.66
N THR A 42 22.03 -3.79 22.64
CA THR A 42 21.78 -4.57 21.41
C THR A 42 21.69 -6.06 21.71
N ASN A 43 22.51 -6.60 22.62
CA ASN A 43 22.37 -7.99 23.09
C ASN A 43 21.04 -8.23 23.82
N ASN A 44 20.54 -7.26 24.58
CA ASN A 44 19.25 -7.37 25.26
C ASN A 44 18.06 -7.27 24.28
N LEU A 45 18.16 -6.41 23.27
CA LEU A 45 17.14 -6.30 22.21
C LEU A 45 17.10 -7.51 21.28
N ALA A 46 18.24 -8.19 21.10
CA ALA A 46 18.32 -9.42 20.33
C ALA A 46 17.66 -10.62 21.03
N LYS A 47 17.39 -10.53 22.34
CA LYS A 47 16.67 -11.59 23.06
C LYS A 47 15.18 -11.54 22.70
N PRO A 48 14.53 -12.69 22.46
CA PRO A 48 13.10 -12.71 22.20
C PRO A 48 12.32 -12.23 23.43
N ILE A 49 11.34 -11.35 23.21
CA ILE A 49 10.44 -10.88 24.26
C ILE A 49 9.44 -12.01 24.53
N ARG A 50 9.52 -12.63 25.70
CA ARG A 50 8.48 -13.54 26.19
C ARG A 50 7.26 -12.72 26.59
N ARG A 51 6.21 -12.76 25.76
CA ARG A 51 4.91 -12.17 26.09
C ARG A 51 4.08 -13.19 26.84
N ASP A 52 3.36 -12.73 27.85
CA ASP A 52 2.39 -13.57 28.55
C ASP A 52 1.19 -13.86 27.62
N VAL A 53 1.12 -15.11 27.16
CA VAL A 53 0.04 -15.61 26.29
C VAL A 53 -1.15 -16.16 27.07
N ALA A 54 -1.12 -16.15 28.41
CA ALA A 54 -2.23 -16.63 29.25
C ALA A 54 -3.55 -15.89 29.01
N HIS A 55 -3.50 -14.70 28.39
CA HIS A 55 -4.68 -13.94 27.99
C HIS A 55 -5.42 -14.52 26.79
N LEU A 56 -4.76 -15.29 25.91
CA LEU A 56 -5.37 -15.87 24.71
C LEU A 56 -6.30 -17.04 25.04
N THR A 57 -6.09 -17.70 26.18
CA THR A 57 -6.87 -18.87 26.63
C THR A 57 -8.01 -18.50 27.58
N LYS A 58 -8.20 -17.22 27.91
CA LYS A 58 -9.28 -16.78 28.80
C LYS A 58 -10.62 -16.87 28.07
N GLN A 59 -11.55 -17.64 28.63
CA GLN A 59 -12.93 -17.68 28.14
C GLN A 59 -13.64 -16.35 28.49
N PHE A 60 -14.47 -15.86 27.57
CA PHE A 60 -15.26 -14.64 27.79
C PHE A 60 -16.55 -14.97 28.56
N PRO A 61 -17.00 -14.08 29.47
CA PRO A 61 -16.45 -12.77 29.80
C PRO A 61 -15.24 -12.84 30.75
N THR A 62 -14.21 -12.03 30.50
CA THR A 62 -13.06 -11.92 31.39
C THR A 62 -13.40 -11.05 32.59
N GLU A 63 -13.06 -11.50 33.80
CA GLU A 63 -13.23 -10.69 35.02
C GLU A 63 -12.34 -9.44 34.97
N ILE A 64 -12.96 -8.28 35.20
CA ILE A 64 -12.25 -7.00 35.25
C ILE A 64 -11.65 -6.86 36.65
N PRO A 65 -10.33 -6.60 36.79
CA PRO A 65 -9.71 -6.46 38.10
C PRO A 65 -10.28 -5.27 38.87
N ARG A 66 -10.46 -5.43 40.19
CA ARG A 66 -11.09 -4.42 41.07
C ARG A 66 -10.45 -3.04 41.01
N GLY A 67 -9.14 -2.97 40.76
CA GLY A 67 -8.42 -1.69 40.63
C GLY A 67 -8.82 -0.89 39.39
N VAL A 68 -9.14 -1.57 38.28
CA VAL A 68 -9.60 -0.93 37.04
C VAL A 68 -11.02 -0.40 37.19
N LEU A 69 -11.90 -1.13 37.88
CA LEU A 69 -13.27 -0.68 38.18
C LEU A 69 -13.30 0.59 39.05
N LYS A 70 -12.29 0.79 39.89
CA LYS A 70 -12.17 1.98 40.77
C LYS A 70 -11.40 3.13 40.11
N HIS A 71 -10.86 2.94 38.91
CA HIS A 71 -10.01 3.93 38.27
C HIS A 71 -10.82 5.15 37.84
N ARG A 72 -10.33 6.35 38.19
CA ARG A 72 -10.89 7.62 37.70
C ARG A 72 -10.03 8.13 36.54
N ALA A 73 -10.66 8.48 35.42
CA ALA A 73 -9.95 9.00 34.25
C ALA A 73 -9.13 10.25 34.62
N THR A 74 -7.93 10.37 34.03
CA THR A 74 -7.09 11.55 34.22
C THR A 74 -7.68 12.73 33.47
N LYS A 75 -7.33 13.96 33.89
CA LYS A 75 -7.79 15.19 33.24
C LYS A 75 -7.55 15.18 31.73
N ARG A 76 -6.37 14.73 31.29
CA ARG A 76 -6.02 14.61 29.87
C ARG A 76 -6.90 13.61 29.10
N ILE A 77 -7.29 12.50 29.73
CA ILE A 77 -8.21 11.54 29.09
C ILE A 77 -9.59 12.18 28.93
N LEU A 78 -10.06 12.94 29.92
CA LEU A 78 -11.31 13.69 29.82
C LEU A 78 -11.26 14.73 28.70
N GLU A 79 -10.20 15.54 28.64
CA GLU A 79 -9.98 16.52 27.55
C GLU A 79 -9.96 15.85 26.16
N LEU A 80 -9.32 14.68 26.03
CA LEU A 80 -9.28 13.95 24.76
C LEU A 80 -10.60 13.26 24.43
N SER A 81 -11.42 12.96 25.42
CA SER A 81 -12.76 12.38 25.23
C SER A 81 -13.78 13.41 24.77
N GLU A 82 -13.51 14.69 25.00
CA GLU A 82 -14.36 15.77 24.49
C GLU A 82 -14.27 15.81 22.96
N PRO A 83 -15.42 15.90 22.26
CA PRO A 83 -15.42 16.02 20.81
C PRO A 83 -14.69 17.31 20.42
N LYS A 84 -13.86 17.23 19.37
CA LYS A 84 -13.16 18.41 18.87
C LYS A 84 -14.16 19.50 18.47
N HIS A 85 -14.19 20.59 19.22
CA HIS A 85 -15.03 21.74 18.92
C HIS A 85 -14.48 22.47 17.70
N VAL A 86 -14.88 22.04 16.51
CA VAL A 86 -14.58 22.74 15.26
C VAL A 86 -15.50 23.97 15.15
N ALA A 87 -14.90 25.16 15.00
CA ALA A 87 -15.64 26.43 14.90
C ALA A 87 -16.69 26.43 13.79
N ASN A 88 -16.47 25.61 12.76
CA ASN A 88 -17.46 25.25 11.76
C ASN A 88 -17.61 23.72 11.82
N PRO A 89 -18.64 23.16 12.48
CA PRO A 89 -19.03 21.80 12.15
C PRO A 89 -19.27 21.82 10.64
N PHE A 90 -18.41 21.13 9.90
CA PHE A 90 -18.60 20.93 8.46
C PHE A 90 -20.08 20.57 8.31
N PRO A 91 -20.88 21.29 7.49
CA PRO A 91 -22.29 20.97 7.40
C PRO A 91 -22.31 19.50 7.00
N LEU A 92 -22.75 18.66 7.93
CA LEU A 92 -23.06 17.27 7.66
C LEU A 92 -23.95 17.39 6.43
N ASN A 93 -23.46 16.96 5.28
CA ASN A 93 -24.19 16.98 4.01
C ASN A 93 -25.29 15.90 4.05
N VAL A 94 -25.90 15.73 5.21
CA VAL A 94 -27.13 15.02 5.47
C VAL A 94 -28.19 16.02 5.04
N LYS A 95 -28.39 16.12 3.73
CA LYS A 95 -29.58 16.74 3.18
C LYS A 95 -30.77 16.05 3.85
N ALA A 96 -31.77 16.82 4.30
CA ALA A 96 -32.99 16.29 4.91
C ALA A 96 -33.67 15.22 4.05
N ASN A 97 -33.45 15.25 2.73
CA ASN A 97 -33.77 14.17 1.81
C ASN A 97 -32.53 13.81 0.96
N PRO A 98 -31.98 12.59 1.09
CA PRO A 98 -30.77 12.16 0.40
C PRO A 98 -30.95 12.03 -1.12
N PHE A 99 -32.19 11.91 -1.61
CA PHE A 99 -32.51 11.74 -3.03
C PHE A 99 -32.69 13.07 -3.77
N VAL A 100 -32.58 14.22 -3.08
CA VAL A 100 -32.73 15.54 -3.73
C VAL A 100 -31.46 15.91 -4.50
N VAL A 101 -31.56 15.80 -5.82
CA VAL A 101 -30.56 16.24 -6.79
C VAL A 101 -30.56 17.77 -6.86
N SER A 102 -29.38 18.39 -6.90
CA SER A 102 -29.29 19.85 -7.03
C SER A 102 -29.75 20.31 -8.42
N PRO A 103 -30.40 21.48 -8.55
CA PRO A 103 -30.85 21.99 -9.85
C PRO A 103 -29.69 22.23 -10.83
N GLY A 104 -28.49 22.52 -10.32
CA GLY A 104 -27.28 22.63 -11.11
C GLY A 104 -26.83 21.30 -11.71
N ALA A 105 -26.97 20.19 -10.97
CA ALA A 105 -26.65 18.86 -11.48
C ALA A 105 -27.63 18.42 -12.58
N LEU A 106 -28.93 18.74 -12.45
CA LEU A 106 -29.93 18.46 -13.49
C LEU A 106 -29.67 19.22 -14.80
N LYS A 107 -29.08 20.41 -14.72
CA LYS A 107 -28.77 21.27 -15.88
C LYS A 107 -27.35 21.08 -16.42
N TYR A 108 -26.53 20.26 -15.76
CA TYR A 108 -25.11 20.15 -16.07
C TYR A 108 -24.88 19.43 -17.40
N LYS A 109 -24.02 20.02 -18.25
CA LYS A 109 -23.56 19.40 -19.50
C LYS A 109 -22.20 18.77 -19.26
N ALA A 110 -22.05 17.49 -19.61
CA ALA A 110 -20.80 16.75 -19.45
C ALA A 110 -19.63 17.45 -20.16
N SER A 111 -18.46 17.45 -19.51
CA SER A 111 -17.23 18.02 -20.07
C SER A 111 -16.76 17.24 -21.31
N LYS A 112 -15.95 17.86 -22.17
CA LYS A 112 -15.38 17.21 -23.36
C LYS A 112 -14.68 15.89 -23.03
N ARG A 113 -13.78 15.91 -22.03
CA ARG A 113 -13.09 14.71 -21.53
C ARG A 113 -14.04 13.61 -21.07
N THR A 114 -15.12 13.97 -20.38
CA THR A 114 -16.11 12.98 -19.91
C THR A 114 -16.82 12.31 -21.10
N LYS A 115 -17.06 13.05 -22.18
CA LYS A 115 -17.64 12.49 -23.41
C LYS A 115 -16.66 11.55 -24.11
N GLU A 116 -15.41 11.98 -24.30
CA GLU A 116 -14.33 11.15 -24.88
C GLU A 116 -14.14 9.83 -24.12
N LEU A 117 -14.22 9.86 -22.78
CA LEU A 117 -14.10 8.64 -21.96
C LEU A 117 -15.35 7.77 -21.98
N ALA A 118 -16.52 8.34 -22.28
CA ALA A 118 -17.77 7.60 -22.40
C ALA A 118 -17.93 6.93 -23.77
N GLU A 119 -17.13 7.34 -24.77
CA GLU A 119 -17.08 6.67 -26.06
C GLU A 119 -16.53 5.24 -25.90
N ALA A 120 -17.21 4.27 -26.51
CA ALA A 120 -16.83 2.87 -26.44
C ALA A 120 -15.47 2.69 -27.11
N ARG A 121 -14.50 2.17 -26.35
CA ARG A 121 -13.16 1.90 -26.85
C ARG A 121 -13.05 0.42 -27.23
N GLU A 122 -12.71 0.15 -28.48
CA GLU A 122 -12.37 -1.21 -28.91
C GLU A 122 -11.08 -1.65 -28.22
N TYR A 123 -11.18 -2.67 -27.37
CA TYR A 123 -10.03 -3.25 -26.68
C TYR A 123 -9.54 -4.45 -27.48
N VAL A 124 -8.45 -4.27 -28.23
CA VAL A 124 -7.79 -5.40 -28.88
C VAL A 124 -6.91 -6.10 -27.86
N ASN A 125 -7.22 -7.37 -27.61
CA ASN A 125 -6.49 -8.21 -26.67
C ASN A 125 -5.16 -8.64 -27.31
N ASN A 126 -4.13 -7.79 -27.21
CA ASN A 126 -2.80 -8.09 -27.77
C ASN A 126 -2.07 -9.26 -27.08
N HIS A 127 -2.67 -9.90 -26.08
CA HIS A 127 -2.09 -11.01 -25.33
C HIS A 127 -2.56 -12.39 -25.82
N THR A 128 -3.53 -12.47 -26.73
CA THR A 128 -3.85 -13.73 -27.39
C THR A 128 -2.81 -14.00 -28.47
N ARG A 129 -2.08 -15.10 -28.32
CA ARG A 129 -1.22 -15.66 -29.37
C ARG A 129 -2.12 -16.18 -30.49
N ASP A 130 -1.77 -15.92 -31.76
CA ASP A 130 -2.55 -16.44 -32.89
C ASP A 130 -2.61 -17.98 -32.91
N ASP A 131 -1.51 -18.63 -32.50
CA ASP A 131 -1.42 -20.08 -32.35
C ASP A 131 -1.23 -20.44 -30.86
N PRO A 132 -2.20 -21.09 -30.21
CA PRO A 132 -2.10 -21.48 -28.81
C PRO A 132 -1.02 -22.55 -28.56
N PHE A 133 -0.58 -23.29 -29.57
CA PHE A 133 0.46 -24.31 -29.47
C PHE A 133 1.79 -23.87 -30.08
N GLY A 134 1.87 -22.63 -30.58
CA GLY A 134 3.05 -22.09 -31.24
C GLY A 134 4.22 -21.87 -30.29
N ILE A 135 5.27 -22.69 -30.42
CA ILE A 135 6.52 -22.56 -29.67
C ILE A 135 7.34 -21.41 -30.27
N SER A 136 7.93 -20.55 -29.44
CA SER A 136 8.75 -19.45 -29.95
C SER A 136 10.05 -19.98 -30.61
N PRO A 137 10.54 -19.37 -31.69
CA PRO A 137 11.76 -19.83 -32.37
C PRO A 137 12.98 -19.80 -31.44
N ALA A 138 13.03 -18.84 -30.50
CA ALA A 138 14.08 -18.78 -29.48
C ALA A 138 14.06 -20.01 -28.56
N ALA A 139 12.89 -20.54 -28.21
CA ALA A 139 12.77 -21.73 -27.39
C ALA A 139 13.24 -23.00 -28.13
N LEU A 140 13.03 -23.08 -29.45
CA LEU A 140 13.51 -24.20 -30.27
C LEU A 140 15.05 -24.22 -30.38
N ILE A 141 15.69 -23.05 -30.39
CA ILE A 141 17.15 -22.91 -30.49
C ILE A 141 17.83 -23.13 -29.11
N ALA A 142 17.12 -22.88 -28.01
CA ALA A 142 17.67 -22.90 -26.67
C ALA A 142 18.12 -24.32 -26.24
N LYS A 143 19.38 -24.46 -25.85
CA LYS A 143 19.91 -25.70 -25.28
C LYS A 143 19.63 -25.75 -23.77
N PRO A 144 19.09 -26.87 -23.24
CA PRO A 144 18.79 -26.99 -21.82
C PRO A 144 20.08 -27.09 -20.97
N LYS A 145 20.01 -26.60 -19.73
CA LYS A 145 21.10 -26.75 -18.75
C LYS A 145 21.17 -28.18 -18.21
N GLN A 146 22.35 -28.63 -17.77
CA GLN A 146 22.58 -29.99 -17.23
C GLN A 146 21.55 -30.41 -16.16
N ARG A 147 21.28 -29.54 -15.18
CA ARG A 147 20.27 -29.80 -14.14
C ARG A 147 18.86 -30.06 -14.69
N ILE A 148 18.47 -29.37 -15.77
CA ILE A 148 17.15 -29.58 -16.38
C ILE A 148 17.10 -30.96 -17.03
N ILE A 149 18.20 -31.38 -17.68
CA ILE A 149 18.32 -32.72 -18.28
C ILE A 149 18.23 -33.80 -17.20
N GLU A 150 18.90 -33.61 -16.06
CA GLU A 150 18.83 -34.54 -14.92
C GLU A 150 17.41 -34.66 -14.35
N LEU A 151 16.72 -33.53 -14.19
CA LEU A 151 15.35 -33.50 -13.66
C LEU A 151 14.31 -34.05 -14.64
N ALA A 152 14.55 -33.91 -15.96
CA ALA A 152 13.67 -34.46 -16.98
C ALA A 152 13.75 -36.00 -17.06
N LYS A 153 14.81 -36.61 -16.53
CA LYS A 153 14.88 -38.07 -16.42
C LYS A 153 13.85 -38.55 -15.38
N PRO A 154 13.03 -39.56 -15.72
CA PRO A 154 12.09 -40.12 -14.76
C PRO A 154 12.86 -40.64 -13.55
N LYS A 155 12.30 -40.39 -12.35
CA LYS A 155 12.85 -40.99 -11.14
C LYS A 155 12.60 -42.50 -11.21
N ASN A 156 13.66 -43.29 -11.08
CA ASN A 156 13.54 -44.72 -10.81
C ASN A 156 12.96 -44.91 -9.41
N ILE A 157 11.65 -44.78 -9.30
CA ILE A 157 10.91 -45.22 -8.14
C ILE A 157 10.79 -46.73 -8.35
N HIS A 158 11.66 -47.50 -7.70
CA HIS A 158 11.40 -48.93 -7.55
C HIS A 158 10.03 -49.04 -6.89
N PHE A 159 9.05 -49.53 -7.64
CA PHE A 159 7.72 -49.82 -7.13
C PHE A 159 7.93 -50.89 -6.06
N LEU A 160 8.08 -50.47 -4.80
CA LEU A 160 8.18 -51.39 -3.68
C LEU A 160 6.90 -52.24 -3.74
N PRO A 161 7.00 -53.58 -3.86
CA PRO A 161 5.82 -54.40 -3.88
C PRO A 161 5.05 -54.12 -2.59
N SER A 162 3.81 -53.67 -2.74
CA SER A 162 2.86 -53.54 -1.66
C SER A 162 2.81 -54.88 -0.94
N ILE A 163 3.33 -54.91 0.28
CA ILE A 163 3.27 -56.06 1.17
C ILE A 163 1.78 -56.26 1.47
N PHE A 164 1.26 -57.42 1.05
CA PHE A 164 -0.04 -57.96 1.46
C PHE A 164 -0.13 -58.05 2.98
#